data_AF-A0A812PGY7-F1
#
_entry.id   AF-A0A812PGY7-F1
#
_cell.length_a   1.000
_cell.length_b   1.000
_cell.length_c   1.000
_cell.angle_alpha   90.00
_cell.angle_beta   90.00
_cell.angle_gamma   90.00
#
_symmetry.space_group_name_H-M   'P 1'
#
loop_
_entity.id
_entity.type
_entity.pdbx_description
1 polymer ?
#
loop_
_entity_poly.entity_id
_entity_poly.type
_entity_poly.pdbx_seq_one_letter_code
_entity_poly.pdbx_strand_id
1 'polypeptide(L)'
;MLGCKDSPEDAASNYVPELPPPPGCLGLAVWTNREVPPQDWGMTATQFREFLSGCRETTRWSWITEVREVVTLYDVIQQLVKPWTRGTGCGIALRMNHKKPCRATLMISHTWAEDMDECEEAIVDYCLESTSGLATCIWFCGFAQYQAGDEPGDIGPSIGEQLKLDPFGAVIRHTTPAMGMVVVHTSSARVYERLWCVYEISEATRLESKVGIAFSERYLKQRHTSLVDLLKARTDNAVCSNPADAEMIRSRIQDQGGFRALDWKIFSFRLESLRAVLAKKDPNWQNMLAEELKRAEEELNNWSIFGPSKSEKPSHSRNRMVMLLAMGTVSVGLVVAGAAVAAALRATEENWPEDEGPTTTLRFGTQGFGQPSPQPPPPPPPPPAQLESPAPSMDTALLVTLISLLFLGSVCLSLLGILALRRCRAPAAPALRRAMDDPQQRSQLDWEEKLQLAKDCFCEDTLPTLPNSKLSL
;
A
#
# COMPACT_ATOMS: atom_id res chain seq x y z
N MET A 1 -8.54 14.24 18.91
CA MET A 1 -8.02 15.00 20.06
C MET A 1 -7.71 14.02 21.19
N LEU A 2 -6.48 13.47 21.20
CA LEU A 2 -5.88 13.01 22.45
C LEU A 2 -5.61 14.29 23.23
N GLY A 3 -6.36 14.53 24.31
CA GLY A 3 -5.92 15.51 25.29
C GLY A 3 -4.58 15.01 25.82
N CYS A 4 -3.49 15.65 25.44
CA CYS A 4 -2.33 15.74 26.32
C CYS A 4 -2.91 16.17 27.66
N LYS A 5 -2.91 15.28 28.63
CA LYS A 5 -3.19 15.68 30.00
C LYS A 5 -2.06 16.62 30.35
N ASP A 6 -2.40 17.89 30.47
CA ASP A 6 -1.55 18.94 31.03
C ASP A 6 -1.03 18.44 32.38
N SER A 7 0.17 17.86 32.38
CA SER A 7 0.89 17.54 33.60
C SER A 7 1.38 18.86 34.18
N PRO A 8 1.12 19.16 35.46
CA PRO A 8 1.27 20.50 36.05
C PRO A 8 2.73 20.90 36.34
N GLU A 9 3.59 20.90 35.32
CA GLU A 9 4.94 21.52 35.32
C GLU A 9 4.97 22.87 34.54
N ASP A 10 3.80 23.39 34.16
CA ASP A 10 3.57 24.55 33.28
C ASP A 10 3.78 25.95 33.92
N ALA A 11 4.96 26.24 34.45
CA ALA A 11 5.29 27.63 34.84
C ALA A 11 6.64 28.15 34.33
N ALA A 12 7.52 27.29 33.81
CA ALA A 12 8.90 27.68 33.48
C ALA A 12 9.19 27.92 31.98
N SER A 13 8.27 27.71 31.03
CA SER A 13 8.59 27.91 29.61
C SER A 13 7.39 28.28 28.73
N ASN A 14 6.78 29.45 28.98
CA ASN A 14 5.86 30.05 28.00
C ASN A 14 6.56 30.52 26.71
N TYR A 15 7.89 30.44 26.65
CA TYR A 15 8.63 30.76 25.45
C TYR A 15 8.63 29.56 24.50
N VAL A 16 7.88 29.68 23.40
CA VAL A 16 8.02 28.82 22.23
C VAL A 16 8.85 29.59 21.20
N PRO A 17 9.97 29.05 20.70
CA PRO A 17 10.75 29.73 19.68
C PRO A 17 9.92 30.09 18.45
N GLU A 18 10.31 31.19 17.78
CA GLU A 18 9.69 31.61 16.51
C GLU A 18 9.69 30.45 15.50
N LEU A 19 8.64 30.36 14.69
CA LEU A 19 8.56 29.33 13.65
C LEU A 19 9.64 29.58 12.60
N PRO A 20 10.62 28.68 12.43
CA PRO A 20 11.60 28.80 11.36
C PRO A 20 10.92 28.68 9.99
N PRO A 21 11.55 29.20 8.92
CA PRO A 21 11.10 28.90 7.57
C PRO A 21 11.10 27.38 7.31
N PRO A 22 10.21 26.88 6.44
CA PRO A 22 10.24 25.47 6.06
C PRO A 22 11.59 25.08 5.43
N PRO A 23 12.08 23.85 5.64
CA PRO A 23 13.35 23.41 5.08
C PRO A 23 13.32 23.44 3.55
N GLY A 24 14.47 23.71 2.92
CA GLY A 24 14.58 23.89 1.46
C GLY A 24 14.18 22.67 0.63
N CYS A 25 14.08 21.49 1.24
CA CYS A 25 13.58 20.27 0.60
C CYS A 25 12.05 20.27 0.38
N LEU A 26 11.30 21.17 1.03
CA LEU A 26 9.86 21.32 0.82
C LEU A 26 9.57 22.21 -0.39
N GLY A 27 9.07 21.58 -1.46
CA GLY A 27 8.62 22.27 -2.66
C GLY A 27 7.32 23.06 -2.48
N LEU A 28 6.87 23.66 -3.59
CA LEU A 28 5.57 24.31 -3.69
C LEU A 28 4.44 23.28 -3.52
N ALA A 29 3.34 23.70 -2.90
CA ALA A 29 2.13 22.89 -2.82
C ALA A 29 1.39 22.93 -4.17
N VAL A 30 1.74 22.01 -5.06
CA VAL A 30 1.11 21.86 -6.39
C VAL A 30 -0.10 20.91 -6.34
N TRP A 31 -0.15 20.05 -5.31
CA TRP A 31 -1.17 19.01 -5.14
C TRP A 31 -1.94 19.23 -3.85
N THR A 32 -3.15 18.69 -3.77
CA THR A 32 -3.86 18.51 -2.50
C THR A 32 -4.10 17.02 -2.19
N ASN A 33 -4.21 16.68 -0.91
CA ASN A 33 -4.67 15.36 -0.47
C ASN A 33 -6.13 15.06 -0.88
N ARG A 34 -6.88 16.01 -1.47
CA ARG A 34 -8.19 15.75 -2.09
C ARG A 34 -8.06 15.19 -3.50
N GLU A 35 -7.05 15.63 -4.25
CA GLU A 35 -6.92 15.37 -5.69
C GLU A 35 -6.06 14.13 -5.97
N VAL A 36 -5.07 13.88 -5.11
CA VAL A 36 -4.17 12.74 -5.26
C VAL A 36 -4.72 11.56 -4.47
N PRO A 37 -4.73 10.33 -5.02
CA PRO A 37 -5.20 9.17 -4.26
C PRO A 37 -4.18 8.74 -3.17
N PRO A 38 -4.62 8.11 -2.07
CA PRO A 38 -3.76 7.82 -0.91
C PRO A 38 -2.47 7.05 -1.19
N GLN A 39 -2.50 6.09 -2.12
CA GLN A 39 -1.33 5.31 -2.52
C GLN A 39 -0.23 6.14 -3.17
N ASP A 40 -0.54 7.35 -3.63
CA ASP A 40 0.39 8.28 -4.26
C ASP A 40 0.84 9.41 -3.30
N TRP A 41 0.55 9.29 -1.99
CA TRP A 41 1.03 10.20 -0.93
C TRP A 41 2.34 9.73 -0.30
N GLY A 42 3.13 8.93 -1.01
CA GLY A 42 4.41 8.44 -0.53
C GLY A 42 5.53 9.47 -0.63
N MET A 43 6.67 9.14 -0.04
CA MET A 43 7.95 9.82 -0.20
C MET A 43 9.08 8.79 -0.12
N THR A 44 10.24 9.06 -0.72
CA THR A 44 11.38 8.14 -0.60
C THR A 44 11.95 8.15 0.82
N ALA A 45 12.60 7.08 1.24
CA ALA A 45 13.34 7.06 2.51
C ALA A 45 14.46 8.14 2.53
N THR A 46 15.07 8.47 1.39
CA THR A 46 15.95 9.63 1.26
C THR A 46 15.24 10.94 1.61
N GLN A 47 14.08 11.21 1.01
CA GLN A 47 13.29 12.41 1.30
C GLN A 47 12.84 12.46 2.77
N PHE A 48 12.48 11.32 3.35
CA PHE A 48 12.10 11.21 4.76
C PHE A 48 13.24 11.69 5.66
N ARG A 49 14.46 11.21 5.40
CA ARG A 49 15.66 11.62 6.12
C ARG A 49 16.01 13.09 5.89
N GLU A 50 15.95 13.56 4.66
CA GLU A 50 16.20 14.97 4.32
C GLU A 50 15.24 15.91 5.07
N PHE A 51 13.97 15.55 5.16
CA PHE A 51 12.98 16.32 5.92
C PHE A 51 13.30 16.35 7.41
N LEU A 52 13.60 15.21 8.04
CA LEU A 52 13.96 15.15 9.45
C LEU A 52 15.28 15.87 9.76
N SER A 53 16.27 15.78 8.88
CA SER A 53 17.49 16.59 8.96
C SER A 53 17.17 18.09 8.99
N GLY A 54 16.31 18.56 8.07
CA GLY A 54 15.87 19.95 8.05
C GLY A 54 15.08 20.36 9.30
N CYS A 55 14.32 19.44 9.92
CA CYS A 55 13.67 19.67 11.21
C CYS A 55 14.69 19.85 12.34
N ARG A 56 15.73 18.99 12.40
CA ARG A 56 16.78 19.04 13.44
C ARG A 56 17.60 20.32 13.42
N GLU A 57 17.74 20.95 12.26
CA GLU A 57 18.43 22.24 12.12
C GLU A 57 17.65 23.42 12.72
N THR A 58 16.40 23.21 13.16
CA THR A 58 15.57 24.27 13.72
C THR A 58 15.78 24.49 15.21
N THR A 59 15.63 25.75 15.65
CA THR A 59 15.60 26.10 17.08
C THR A 59 14.45 25.43 17.84
N ARG A 60 13.35 25.10 17.15
CA ARG A 60 12.21 24.38 17.74
C ARG A 60 12.55 22.95 18.10
N TRP A 61 13.28 22.23 17.24
CA TRP A 61 13.72 20.88 17.56
C TRP A 61 14.60 20.87 18.81
N SER A 62 15.63 21.72 18.85
CA SER A 62 16.50 21.87 20.02
C SER A 62 15.72 22.18 21.29
N TRP A 63 14.77 23.11 21.23
CA TRP A 63 13.91 23.44 22.36
C TRP A 63 13.06 22.25 22.83
N ILE A 64 12.46 21.46 21.93
CA ILE A 64 11.72 20.25 22.31
C ILE A 64 12.65 19.26 23.00
N THR A 65 13.84 19.01 22.43
CA THR A 65 14.84 18.11 23.01
C THR A 65 15.25 18.54 24.41
N GLU A 66 15.48 19.84 24.63
CA GLU A 66 15.81 20.40 25.95
C GLU A 66 14.70 20.19 26.99
N VAL A 67 13.43 20.26 26.58
CA VAL A 67 12.28 20.14 27.48
C VAL A 67 11.85 18.69 27.72
N ARG A 68 11.94 17.80 26.72
CA ARG A 68 11.33 16.45 26.77
C ARG A 68 12.32 15.30 26.65
N GLU A 69 13.62 15.58 26.53
CA GLU A 69 14.72 14.63 26.24
C GLU A 69 14.65 13.98 24.84
N VAL A 70 13.45 13.62 24.37
CA VAL A 70 13.19 13.03 23.06
C VAL A 70 12.18 13.87 22.27
N VAL A 71 12.34 13.89 20.94
CA VAL A 71 11.39 14.56 20.03
C VAL A 71 10.46 13.51 19.44
N THR A 72 9.19 13.57 19.78
CA THR A 72 8.19 12.63 19.27
C THR A 72 7.56 13.12 17.98
N LEU A 73 6.90 12.23 17.23
CA LEU A 73 6.13 12.67 16.06
C LEU A 73 5.01 13.65 16.43
N TYR A 74 4.42 13.56 17.63
CA TYR A 74 3.46 14.59 18.08
C TYR A 74 4.11 15.97 18.06
N ASP A 75 5.32 16.09 18.57
CA ASP A 75 6.05 17.35 18.64
C ASP A 75 6.36 17.84 17.22
N VAL A 76 6.89 16.97 16.34
CA VAL A 76 7.15 17.30 14.93
C VAL A 76 5.88 17.75 14.22
N ILE A 77 4.75 17.07 14.44
CA ILE A 77 3.49 17.39 13.78
C ILE A 77 2.95 18.74 14.22
N GLN A 78 2.89 19.01 15.53
CA GLN A 78 2.33 20.25 16.06
C GLN A 78 3.26 21.44 15.86
N GLN A 79 4.56 21.25 16.05
CA GLN A 79 5.52 22.36 16.07
C GLN A 79 6.08 22.70 14.69
N LEU A 80 6.05 21.77 13.73
CA LEU A 80 6.69 21.95 12.42
C LEU A 80 5.74 21.64 11.26
N VAL A 81 5.21 20.42 11.17
CA VAL A 81 4.42 19.99 9.99
C VAL A 81 3.16 20.81 9.80
N LYS A 82 2.32 20.96 10.82
CA LYS A 82 1.08 21.74 10.73
C LYS A 82 1.37 23.20 10.38
N PRO A 83 2.24 23.94 11.09
CA PRO A 83 2.58 25.30 10.71
C PRO A 83 3.10 25.45 9.28
N TRP A 84 3.96 24.54 8.81
CA TRP A 84 4.52 24.62 7.47
C TRP A 84 3.55 24.20 6.37
N THR A 85 2.52 23.41 6.67
CA THR A 85 1.57 22.92 5.67
C THR A 85 0.22 23.64 5.73
N ARG A 86 -0.06 24.45 6.75
CA ARG A 86 -1.32 25.18 6.90
C ARG A 86 -1.73 25.94 5.62
N GLY A 87 -3.00 25.83 5.25
CA GLY A 87 -3.58 26.43 4.05
C GLY A 87 -3.16 25.80 2.72
N THR A 88 -2.28 24.79 2.71
CA THR A 88 -1.87 24.14 1.46
C THR A 88 -2.75 22.97 1.05
N GLY A 89 -3.49 22.36 2.00
CA GLY A 89 -4.19 21.09 1.76
C GLY A 89 -3.28 19.92 1.38
N CYS A 90 -1.97 20.04 1.62
CA CYS A 90 -0.93 19.16 1.10
C CYS A 90 -0.03 18.65 2.24
N GLY A 91 0.04 17.33 2.41
CA GLY A 91 0.99 16.69 3.33
C GLY A 91 2.45 16.91 2.90
N ILE A 92 3.39 16.70 3.82
CA ILE A 92 4.84 16.84 3.59
C ILE A 92 5.29 16.02 2.37
N ALA A 93 4.83 14.77 2.27
CA ALA A 93 5.20 13.86 1.19
C ALA A 93 4.84 14.41 -0.20
N LEU A 94 3.65 14.99 -0.36
CA LEU A 94 3.22 15.60 -1.62
C LEU A 94 3.98 16.89 -1.93
N ARG A 95 4.35 17.69 -0.93
CA ARG A 95 5.16 18.90 -1.12
C ARG A 95 6.59 18.59 -1.58
N MET A 96 7.20 17.54 -1.04
CA MET A 96 8.51 17.07 -1.53
C MET A 96 8.43 16.48 -2.94
N ASN A 97 7.24 16.04 -3.35
CA ASN A 97 6.94 15.45 -4.66
C ASN A 97 6.12 16.37 -5.58
N HIS A 98 6.38 17.69 -5.51
CA HIS A 98 5.62 18.71 -6.25
C HIS A 98 5.60 18.55 -7.78
N LYS A 99 6.58 17.86 -8.37
CA LYS A 99 6.60 17.57 -9.81
C LYS A 99 5.72 16.37 -10.19
N LYS A 100 5.68 15.35 -9.32
CA LYS A 100 4.97 14.09 -9.55
C LYS A 100 4.78 13.37 -8.21
N PRO A 101 3.53 13.06 -7.80
CA PRO A 101 3.29 12.27 -6.58
C PRO A 101 4.07 10.95 -6.55
N CYS A 102 4.55 10.54 -5.38
CA CYS A 102 5.33 9.30 -5.22
C CYS A 102 4.42 8.17 -4.78
N ARG A 103 4.37 7.10 -5.59
CA ARG A 103 3.59 5.91 -5.31
C ARG A 103 4.29 5.03 -4.29
N ALA A 104 3.63 4.79 -3.16
CA ALA A 104 4.20 4.00 -2.08
C ALA A 104 4.40 2.53 -2.49
N THR A 105 5.58 1.99 -2.19
CA THR A 105 5.90 0.57 -2.34
C THR A 105 5.96 -0.16 -1.00
N LEU A 106 6.12 0.60 0.10
CA LEU A 106 6.19 0.12 1.47
C LEU A 106 5.31 0.99 2.38
N MET A 107 4.46 0.35 3.18
CA MET A 107 3.71 1.05 4.25
C MET A 107 4.46 0.98 5.58
N ILE A 108 4.53 2.11 6.28
CA ILE A 108 5.09 2.18 7.63
C ILE A 108 3.97 2.21 8.66
N SER A 109 3.86 1.18 9.49
CA SER A 109 3.01 1.16 10.68
C SER A 109 3.85 1.54 11.91
N HIS A 110 3.45 2.60 12.61
CA HIS A 110 4.27 3.22 13.65
C HIS A 110 3.42 4.03 14.64
N THR A 111 4.01 4.46 15.75
CA THR A 111 3.32 5.21 16.81
C THR A 111 3.79 6.65 16.88
N TRP A 112 2.90 7.61 17.07
CA TRP A 112 3.30 9.02 17.13
C TRP A 112 4.08 9.40 18.40
N ALA A 113 4.07 8.54 19.42
CA ALA A 113 4.78 8.76 20.68
C ALA A 113 6.25 8.31 20.62
N GLU A 114 6.70 7.72 19.51
CA GLU A 114 8.09 7.28 19.37
C GLU A 114 9.06 8.45 19.22
N ASP A 115 10.27 8.24 19.70
CA ASP A 115 11.45 9.05 19.41
C ASP A 115 11.72 9.02 17.90
N MET A 116 11.72 10.20 17.28
CA MET A 116 11.86 10.34 15.83
C MET A 116 13.27 10.00 15.34
N ASP A 117 14.30 10.09 16.19
CA ASP A 117 15.65 9.64 15.82
C ASP A 117 15.71 8.12 15.72
N GLU A 118 15.12 7.41 16.69
CA GLU A 118 14.99 5.94 16.66
C GLU A 118 14.11 5.46 15.51
N CYS A 119 13.00 6.17 15.23
CA CYS A 119 12.10 5.83 14.14
C CYS A 119 12.79 5.96 12.78
N GLU A 120 13.53 7.05 12.57
CA GLU A 120 14.31 7.24 11.35
C GLU A 120 15.38 6.17 11.18
N GLU A 121 16.18 5.90 12.21
CA GLU A 121 17.19 4.84 12.21
C GLU A 121 16.57 3.50 11.76
N ALA A 122 15.48 3.08 12.42
CA ALA A 122 14.82 1.82 12.14
C ALA A 122 14.31 1.73 10.68
N ILE A 123 13.67 2.79 10.17
CA ILE A 123 13.14 2.84 8.81
C ILE A 123 14.27 2.83 7.78
N VAL A 124 15.31 3.63 8.00
CA VAL A 124 16.48 3.74 7.11
C VAL A 124 17.20 2.40 7.01
N ASP A 125 17.49 1.77 8.15
CA ASP A 125 18.13 0.45 8.19
C ASP A 125 17.29 -0.60 7.45
N TYR A 126 15.97 -0.64 7.71
CA TYR A 126 15.08 -1.56 6.99
C TYR A 126 15.10 -1.32 5.47
N CYS A 127 15.08 -0.06 5.04
CA CYS A 127 15.10 0.29 3.62
C CYS A 127 16.44 -0.06 2.96
N LEU A 128 17.57 0.12 3.65
CA LEU A 128 18.90 -0.25 3.16
C LEU A 128 19.05 -1.75 2.91
N GLU A 129 18.30 -2.58 3.63
CA GLU A 129 18.27 -4.03 3.41
C GLU A 129 17.38 -4.46 2.24
N SER A 130 16.56 -3.55 1.72
CA SER A 130 15.71 -3.80 0.57
C SER A 130 16.46 -3.64 -0.75
N THR A 131 15.91 -4.19 -1.84
CA THR A 131 16.50 -4.03 -3.18
C THR A 131 16.51 -2.59 -3.67
N SER A 132 15.65 -1.72 -3.13
CA SER A 132 15.53 -0.32 -3.55
C SER A 132 16.34 0.63 -2.66
N GLY A 133 16.93 0.14 -1.56
CA GLY A 133 17.69 0.97 -0.64
C GLY A 133 16.89 2.19 -0.15
N LEU A 134 17.54 3.35 -0.10
CA LEU A 134 16.91 4.62 0.28
C LEU A 134 15.96 5.21 -0.78
N ALA A 135 15.94 4.65 -2.00
CA ALA A 135 14.98 5.03 -3.03
C ALA A 135 13.59 4.40 -2.81
N THR A 136 13.44 3.51 -1.82
CA THR A 136 12.15 2.94 -1.42
C THR A 136 11.13 4.04 -1.14
N CYS A 137 10.01 4.05 -1.86
CA CYS A 137 8.91 5.00 -1.60
C CYS A 137 8.06 4.47 -0.45
N ILE A 138 8.19 5.12 0.70
CA ILE A 138 7.48 4.80 1.93
C ILE A 138 6.22 5.64 2.07
N TRP A 139 5.17 5.04 2.64
CA TRP A 139 4.01 5.76 3.14
C TRP A 139 4.09 5.86 4.66
N PHE A 140 4.30 7.07 5.17
CA PHE A 140 4.45 7.38 6.59
C PHE A 140 3.32 8.31 7.03
N CYS A 141 2.40 7.85 7.88
CA CYS A 141 1.08 8.47 8.02
C CYS A 141 1.12 9.96 8.43
N GLY A 142 2.07 10.35 9.30
CA GLY A 142 2.23 11.73 9.75
C GLY A 142 2.66 12.70 8.64
N PHE A 143 3.37 12.21 7.62
CA PHE A 143 3.89 13.02 6.52
C PHE A 143 3.09 12.88 5.22
N ALA A 144 2.41 11.75 5.05
CA ALA A 144 1.54 11.48 3.91
C ALA A 144 0.20 12.24 4.02
N GLN A 145 -0.43 12.22 5.19
CA GLN A 145 -1.71 12.88 5.42
C GLN A 145 -1.52 14.38 5.70
N TYR A 146 -2.51 15.16 5.29
CA TYR A 146 -2.57 16.58 5.59
C TYR A 146 -3.03 16.81 7.03
N GLN A 147 -2.14 17.33 7.89
CA GLN A 147 -2.38 17.37 9.35
C GLN A 147 -3.08 18.63 9.85
N ALA A 148 -3.11 19.72 9.06
CA ALA A 148 -3.67 21.00 9.47
C ALA A 148 -5.16 21.17 9.16
N GLY A 149 -5.79 20.22 8.43
CA GLY A 149 -7.14 20.41 7.88
C GLY A 149 -8.29 20.54 8.89
N ASP A 150 -8.07 20.22 10.17
CA ASP A 150 -9.05 20.41 11.24
C ASP A 150 -8.81 21.71 12.04
N GLU A 151 -7.81 22.51 11.67
CA GLU A 151 -7.51 23.78 12.35
C GLU A 151 -8.47 24.89 11.92
N PRO A 152 -8.89 25.78 12.84
CA PRO A 152 -9.77 26.90 12.51
C PRO A 152 -9.19 27.76 11.37
N GLY A 153 -9.96 27.93 10.29
CA GLY A 153 -9.59 28.75 9.13
C GLY A 153 -8.74 28.04 8.09
N ASP A 154 -8.40 26.77 8.27
CA ASP A 154 -7.72 25.98 7.23
C ASP A 154 -8.70 25.63 6.08
N ILE A 155 -8.18 25.59 4.85
CA ILE A 155 -8.96 25.34 3.62
C ILE A 155 -8.73 23.94 3.03
N GLY A 156 -7.77 23.20 3.56
CA GLY A 156 -7.44 21.85 3.12
C GLY A 156 -8.47 20.80 3.55
N PRO A 157 -8.27 19.52 3.17
CA PRO A 157 -9.16 18.47 3.60
C PRO A 157 -9.01 18.20 5.10
N SER A 158 -10.14 18.16 5.80
CA SER A 158 -10.19 17.70 7.19
C SER A 158 -9.63 16.28 7.34
N ILE A 159 -9.21 15.89 8.53
CA ILE A 159 -8.77 14.51 8.79
C ILE A 159 -9.93 13.55 8.50
N GLY A 160 -11.15 13.91 8.89
CA GLY A 160 -12.35 13.13 8.59
C GLY A 160 -12.61 12.95 7.09
N GLU A 161 -12.38 13.97 6.27
CA GLU A 161 -12.48 13.85 4.80
C GLU A 161 -11.43 12.90 4.22
N GLN A 162 -10.18 12.99 4.69
CA GLN A 162 -9.12 12.09 4.25
C GLN A 162 -9.40 10.64 4.65
N LEU A 163 -9.90 10.40 5.86
CA LEU A 163 -10.24 9.05 6.35
C LEU A 163 -11.38 8.39 5.55
N LYS A 164 -12.29 9.17 4.97
CA LYS A 164 -13.32 8.63 4.05
C LYS A 164 -12.73 8.01 2.78
N LEU A 165 -11.48 8.33 2.42
CA LEU A 165 -10.76 7.71 1.32
C LEU A 165 -10.15 6.35 1.70
N ASP A 166 -10.33 5.88 2.95
CA ASP A 166 -9.68 4.68 3.50
C ASP A 166 -8.17 4.66 3.21
N PRO A 167 -7.40 5.70 3.58
CA PRO A 167 -6.03 5.85 3.13
C PRO A 167 -5.14 4.70 3.59
N PHE A 168 -5.34 4.23 4.83
CA PHE A 168 -4.61 3.09 5.38
C PHE A 168 -4.92 1.80 4.59
N GLY A 169 -6.21 1.43 4.45
CA GLY A 169 -6.57 0.22 3.71
C GLY A 169 -6.17 0.29 2.22
N ALA A 170 -6.31 1.45 1.59
CA ALA A 170 -5.92 1.67 0.19
C ALA A 170 -4.41 1.45 -0.01
N VAL A 171 -3.59 2.01 0.88
CA VAL A 171 -2.13 1.86 0.83
C VAL A 171 -1.73 0.41 1.12
N ILE A 172 -2.28 -0.25 2.15
CA ILE A 172 -1.98 -1.67 2.45
C ILE A 172 -2.27 -2.54 1.23
N ARG A 173 -3.47 -2.41 0.63
CA ARG A 173 -3.86 -3.15 -0.59
C ARG A 173 -2.88 -2.90 -1.73
N HIS A 174 -2.40 -1.67 -1.86
CA HIS A 174 -1.48 -1.28 -2.91
C HIS A 174 -0.06 -1.80 -2.71
N THR A 175 0.47 -1.75 -1.47
CA THR A 175 1.84 -2.18 -1.17
C THR A 175 1.96 -3.69 -1.01
N THR A 176 0.86 -4.41 -0.76
CA THR A 176 0.80 -5.89 -0.67
C THR A 176 1.56 -6.61 -1.79
N PRO A 177 1.30 -6.36 -3.09
CA PRO A 177 2.04 -6.99 -4.19
C PRO A 177 3.48 -6.46 -4.37
N ALA A 178 3.87 -5.39 -3.66
CA ALA A 178 5.19 -4.78 -3.70
C ALA A 178 6.04 -5.23 -2.50
N MET A 179 6.30 -4.36 -1.52
CA MET A 179 7.10 -4.69 -0.33
C MET A 179 6.25 -5.03 0.90
N GLY A 180 4.95 -4.74 0.85
CA GLY A 180 4.01 -4.94 1.95
C GLY A 180 4.06 -3.81 2.98
N MET A 181 4.17 -4.20 4.25
CA MET A 181 4.18 -3.30 5.39
C MET A 181 5.34 -3.61 6.33
N VAL A 182 5.87 -2.60 7.00
CA VAL A 182 6.81 -2.76 8.10
C VAL A 182 6.24 -2.10 9.36
N VAL A 183 6.40 -2.78 10.49
CA VAL A 183 6.05 -2.24 11.81
C VAL A 183 7.31 -1.71 12.47
N VAL A 184 7.30 -0.44 12.89
CA VAL A 184 8.45 0.22 13.54
C VAL A 184 8.39 0.02 15.05
N HIS A 185 9.52 -0.37 15.62
CA HIS A 185 9.71 -0.58 17.05
C HIS A 185 10.84 0.31 17.56
N THR A 186 10.50 1.19 18.50
CA THR A 186 11.43 2.08 19.18
C THR A 186 11.39 1.86 20.69
N SER A 187 12.40 2.34 21.39
CA SER A 187 12.57 2.16 22.82
C SER A 187 11.63 3.02 23.68
N SER A 188 11.09 4.08 23.09
CA SER A 188 10.29 5.13 23.73
C SER A 188 8.78 4.87 23.68
N ALA A 189 8.30 4.06 22.73
CA ALA A 189 6.87 3.79 22.60
C ALA A 189 6.55 2.39 22.06
N ARG A 190 5.44 1.82 22.53
CA ARG A 190 4.97 0.49 22.12
C ARG A 190 3.92 0.61 21.04
N VAL A 191 4.27 0.19 19.82
CA VAL A 191 3.37 0.24 18.65
C VAL A 191 2.04 -0.49 18.87
N TYR A 192 2.04 -1.62 19.58
CA TYR A 192 0.81 -2.41 19.81
C TYR A 192 -0.14 -1.84 20.87
N GLU A 193 0.26 -0.78 21.59
CA GLU A 193 -0.65 -0.08 22.50
C GLU A 193 -1.56 0.90 21.74
N ARG A 194 -1.30 1.12 20.44
CA ARG A 194 -2.09 1.99 19.55
C ARG A 194 -3.03 1.15 18.69
N LEU A 195 -4.33 1.31 18.90
CA LEU A 195 -5.35 0.48 18.25
C LEU A 195 -5.38 0.66 16.72
N TRP A 196 -5.00 1.83 16.20
CA TRP A 196 -4.82 2.05 14.76
C TRP A 196 -3.67 1.21 14.16
N CYS A 197 -2.53 1.08 14.85
CA CYS A 197 -1.44 0.23 14.38
C CYS A 197 -1.85 -1.26 14.39
N VAL A 198 -2.62 -1.66 15.40
CA VAL A 198 -3.22 -3.01 15.46
C VAL A 198 -4.16 -3.25 14.28
N TYR A 199 -5.02 -2.29 13.95
CA TYR A 199 -5.89 -2.35 12.77
C TYR A 199 -5.09 -2.54 11.49
N GLU A 200 -4.03 -1.75 11.28
CA GLU A 200 -3.17 -1.84 10.09
C GLU A 200 -2.56 -3.25 9.94
N ILE A 201 -2.07 -3.83 11.03
CA ILE A 201 -1.52 -5.19 11.03
C ILE A 201 -2.61 -6.23 10.74
N SER A 202 -3.79 -6.07 11.33
CA SER A 202 -4.95 -6.94 11.07
C SER A 202 -5.33 -6.92 9.59
N GLU A 203 -5.41 -5.73 9.00
CA GLU A 203 -5.78 -5.53 7.60
C GLU A 203 -4.70 -6.05 6.64
N ALA A 204 -3.42 -5.77 6.91
CA ALA A 204 -2.30 -6.31 6.14
C ALA A 204 -2.28 -7.84 6.18
N THR A 205 -2.51 -8.41 7.36
CA THR A 205 -2.63 -9.84 7.56
C THR A 205 -3.80 -10.45 6.79
N ARG A 206 -4.98 -9.80 6.82
CA ARG A 206 -6.18 -10.26 6.10
C ARG A 206 -5.95 -10.29 4.59
N LEU A 207 -5.13 -9.37 4.10
CA LEU A 207 -4.75 -9.26 2.70
C LEU A 207 -3.55 -10.15 2.32
N GLU A 208 -3.05 -10.96 3.25
CA GLU A 208 -1.84 -11.78 3.06
C GLU A 208 -0.61 -10.95 2.65
N SER A 209 -0.58 -9.68 3.06
CA SER A 209 0.57 -8.81 2.86
C SER A 209 1.77 -9.32 3.66
N LYS A 210 2.97 -9.17 3.08
CA LYS A 210 4.20 -9.29 3.84
C LYS A 210 4.20 -8.23 4.95
N VAL A 211 4.41 -8.66 6.19
CA VAL A 211 4.60 -7.78 7.35
C VAL A 211 6.00 -8.04 7.90
N GLY A 212 6.87 -7.04 7.78
CA GLY A 212 8.20 -7.05 8.37
C GLY A 212 8.28 -6.18 9.62
N ILE A 213 9.47 -6.12 10.22
CA ILE A 213 9.75 -5.27 11.38
C ILE A 213 11.02 -4.48 11.16
N ALA A 214 10.95 -3.22 11.57
CA ALA A 214 12.08 -2.33 11.73
C ALA A 214 12.30 -2.09 13.23
N PHE A 215 13.53 -2.28 13.71
CA PHE A 215 13.91 -2.04 15.10
C PHE A 215 14.95 -0.92 15.16
N SER A 216 14.81 0.00 16.10
CA SER A 216 15.93 0.87 16.46
C SER A 216 16.99 0.08 17.24
N GLU A 217 18.23 0.55 17.23
CA GLU A 217 19.29 -0.11 17.99
C GLU A 217 19.02 -0.04 19.50
N ARG A 218 18.51 1.10 19.97
CA ARG A 218 18.17 1.32 21.38
C ARG A 218 17.04 0.39 21.84
N TYR A 219 16.05 0.10 20.99
CA TYR A 219 15.01 -0.89 21.29
C TYR A 219 15.58 -2.30 21.51
N LEU A 220 16.56 -2.70 20.69
CA LEU A 220 17.23 -4.00 20.80
C LEU A 220 18.15 -4.07 22.04
N LYS A 221 18.75 -2.94 22.43
CA LYS A 221 19.61 -2.83 23.62
C LYS A 221 18.83 -2.76 24.93
N GLN A 222 17.56 -2.38 24.91
CA GLN A 222 16.73 -2.41 26.11
C GLN A 222 16.66 -3.82 26.69
N ARG A 223 16.87 -3.93 28.01
CA ARG A 223 16.79 -5.21 28.72
C ARG A 223 15.33 -5.64 28.80
N HIS A 224 14.93 -6.50 27.88
CA HIS A 224 13.68 -7.26 27.98
C HIS A 224 13.87 -8.40 28.99
N THR A 225 12.82 -8.71 29.75
CA THR A 225 12.85 -9.78 30.77
C THR A 225 13.10 -11.16 30.15
N SER A 226 12.58 -11.38 28.95
CA SER A 226 12.83 -12.55 28.11
C SER A 226 12.57 -12.23 26.64
N LEU A 227 13.07 -13.07 25.73
CA LEU A 227 12.77 -12.94 24.31
C LEU A 227 11.29 -13.21 24.02
N VAL A 228 10.69 -14.15 24.74
CA VAL A 228 9.27 -14.48 24.61
C VAL A 228 8.40 -13.27 24.95
N ASP A 229 8.72 -12.55 26.03
CA ASP A 229 8.02 -11.32 26.41
C ASP A 229 8.21 -10.23 25.36
N LEU A 230 9.42 -10.11 24.82
CA LEU A 230 9.69 -9.19 23.73
C LEU A 230 8.74 -9.47 22.57
N LEU A 231 8.58 -10.73 22.14
CA LEU A 231 7.77 -11.15 20.98
C LEU A 231 6.26 -11.09 21.20
N LYS A 232 5.78 -11.22 22.45
CA LYS A 232 4.35 -11.16 22.76
C LYS A 232 3.78 -9.76 22.47
N ALA A 233 2.55 -9.77 21.97
CA ALA A 233 1.69 -8.59 21.90
C ALA A 233 0.41 -8.89 22.69
N ARG A 234 -0.22 -7.84 23.21
CA ARG A 234 -1.56 -7.89 23.81
C ARG A 234 -2.41 -6.81 23.17
N THR A 235 -2.83 -7.09 21.94
CA THR A 235 -3.49 -6.09 21.09
C THR A 235 -4.90 -5.73 21.54
N ASP A 236 -5.52 -6.57 22.37
CA ASP A 236 -6.81 -6.30 23.01
C ASP A 236 -6.77 -5.07 23.95
N ASN A 237 -5.62 -4.79 24.55
CA ASN A 237 -5.38 -3.63 25.42
C ASN A 237 -5.08 -2.33 24.65
N ALA A 238 -5.00 -2.38 23.32
CA ALA A 238 -4.65 -1.20 22.53
C ALA A 238 -5.74 -0.12 22.60
N VAL A 239 -5.34 1.15 22.61
CA VAL A 239 -6.24 2.29 22.79
C VAL A 239 -6.30 3.20 21.57
N CYS A 240 -7.42 3.89 21.40
CA CYS A 240 -7.62 4.98 20.44
C CYS A 240 -8.32 6.12 21.17
N SER A 241 -7.96 7.37 20.87
CA SER A 241 -8.63 8.54 21.46
C SER A 241 -10.09 8.68 21.07
N ASN A 242 -10.43 8.26 19.86
CA ASN A 242 -11.76 8.42 19.32
C ASN A 242 -12.56 7.13 19.62
N PRO A 243 -13.60 7.19 20.46
CA PRO A 243 -14.37 6.00 20.80
C PRO A 243 -15.05 5.35 19.59
N ALA A 244 -15.48 6.15 18.60
CA ALA A 244 -16.12 5.62 17.40
C ALA A 244 -15.13 4.82 16.54
N ASP A 245 -13.89 5.31 16.40
CA ASP A 245 -12.82 4.59 15.72
C ASP A 245 -12.45 3.32 16.50
N ALA A 246 -12.38 3.42 17.84
CA ALA A 246 -12.06 2.28 18.69
C ALA A 246 -13.07 1.13 18.52
N GLU A 247 -14.36 1.45 18.53
CA GLU A 247 -15.43 0.48 18.33
C GLU A 247 -15.36 -0.15 16.94
N MET A 248 -15.26 0.68 15.89
CA MET A 248 -15.16 0.23 14.51
C MET A 248 -13.96 -0.71 14.30
N ILE A 249 -12.78 -0.34 14.80
CA ILE A 249 -11.57 -1.16 14.68
C ILE A 249 -11.73 -2.48 15.44
N ARG A 250 -12.21 -2.43 16.68
CA ARG A 250 -12.41 -3.63 17.51
C ARG A 250 -13.38 -4.60 16.83
N SER A 251 -14.51 -4.11 16.32
CA SER A 251 -15.45 -4.91 15.55
C SER A 251 -14.78 -5.57 14.33
N ARG A 252 -14.03 -4.80 13.52
CA ARG A 252 -13.31 -5.35 12.36
C ARG A 252 -12.30 -6.44 12.73
N ILE A 253 -11.56 -6.28 13.83
CA ILE A 253 -10.60 -7.29 14.30
C ILE A 253 -11.33 -8.55 14.76
N GLN A 254 -12.46 -8.41 15.47
CA GLN A 254 -13.28 -9.56 15.86
C GLN A 254 -13.78 -10.34 14.64
N ASP A 255 -14.27 -9.64 13.61
CA ASP A 255 -14.71 -10.25 12.35
C ASP A 255 -13.59 -11.00 11.60
N GLN A 256 -12.32 -10.64 11.88
CA GLN A 256 -11.12 -11.25 11.29
C GLN A 256 -10.51 -12.37 12.16
N GLY A 257 -11.22 -12.84 13.19
CA GLY A 257 -10.82 -13.93 14.08
C GLY A 257 -10.38 -13.49 15.48
N GLY A 258 -10.49 -12.20 15.79
CA GLY A 258 -10.26 -11.64 17.12
C GLY A 258 -8.79 -11.39 17.46
N PHE A 259 -8.59 -10.65 18.56
CA PHE A 259 -7.27 -10.20 19.02
C PHE A 259 -6.29 -11.34 19.29
N ARG A 260 -6.76 -12.47 19.82
CA ARG A 260 -5.89 -13.63 20.07
C ARG A 260 -5.29 -14.20 18.79
N ALA A 261 -6.07 -14.30 17.71
CA ALA A 261 -5.56 -14.77 16.42
C ALA A 261 -4.58 -13.76 15.82
N LEU A 262 -4.82 -12.46 16.02
CA LEU A 262 -3.91 -11.40 15.59
C LEU A 262 -2.58 -11.42 16.38
N ASP A 263 -2.63 -11.53 17.70
CA ASP A 263 -1.45 -11.63 18.57
C ASP A 263 -0.57 -12.82 18.19
N TRP A 264 -1.17 -13.95 17.78
CA TRP A 264 -0.43 -15.11 17.30
C TRP A 264 0.36 -14.79 16.03
N LYS A 265 -0.27 -14.11 15.06
CA LYS A 265 0.37 -13.73 13.80
C LYS A 265 1.47 -12.72 14.04
N ILE A 266 1.24 -11.76 14.95
CA ILE A 266 2.25 -10.81 15.41
C ILE A 266 3.44 -11.58 15.98
N PHE A 267 3.22 -12.48 16.92
CA PHE A 267 4.30 -13.29 17.49
C PHE A 267 5.11 -14.00 16.38
N SER A 268 4.43 -14.64 15.41
CA SER A 268 5.07 -15.37 14.32
C SER A 268 5.97 -14.48 13.46
N PHE A 269 5.46 -13.38 12.90
CA PHE A 269 6.28 -12.53 12.03
C PHE A 269 7.38 -11.79 12.82
N ARG A 270 7.18 -11.53 14.12
CA ARG A 270 8.22 -10.98 15.00
C ARG A 270 9.36 -11.95 15.21
N LEU A 271 9.05 -13.21 15.46
CA LEU A 271 10.05 -14.26 15.61
C LEU A 271 10.85 -14.44 14.31
N GLU A 272 10.16 -14.48 13.17
CA GLU A 272 10.82 -14.58 11.85
C GLU A 272 11.72 -13.39 11.55
N SER A 273 11.25 -12.17 11.79
CA SER A 273 12.04 -10.95 11.57
C SER A 273 13.27 -10.90 12.48
N LEU A 274 13.11 -11.26 13.75
CA LEU A 274 14.22 -11.30 14.69
C LEU A 274 15.26 -12.36 14.29
N ARG A 275 14.84 -13.55 13.86
CA ARG A 275 15.77 -14.56 13.33
C ARG A 275 16.58 -13.99 12.16
N ALA A 276 15.93 -13.29 11.23
CA ALA A 276 16.61 -12.70 10.09
C ALA A 276 17.65 -11.64 10.51
N VAL A 277 17.35 -10.83 11.52
CA VAL A 277 18.31 -9.85 12.09
C VAL A 277 19.47 -10.57 12.78
N LEU A 278 19.19 -11.57 13.63
CA LEU A 278 20.22 -12.32 14.36
C LEU A 278 21.11 -13.16 13.44
N ALA A 279 20.58 -13.66 12.33
CA ALA A 279 21.34 -14.38 11.32
C ALA A 279 22.45 -13.53 10.69
N LYS A 280 22.27 -12.20 10.66
CA LYS A 280 23.23 -11.24 10.11
C LYS A 280 24.23 -10.72 11.14
N LYS A 281 23.93 -10.84 12.43
CA LYS A 281 24.77 -10.37 13.54
C LYS A 281 25.80 -11.44 13.92
N ASP A 282 26.79 -11.05 14.73
CA ASP A 282 27.89 -11.88 15.20
C ASP A 282 27.39 -13.26 15.72
N PRO A 283 28.02 -14.39 15.34
CA PRO A 283 27.67 -15.74 15.79
C PRO A 283 27.48 -15.90 17.31
N ASN A 284 28.15 -15.06 18.13
CA ASN A 284 27.96 -15.04 19.57
C ASN A 284 26.51 -14.72 19.98
N TRP A 285 25.82 -13.84 19.24
CA TRP A 285 24.41 -13.54 19.49
C TRP A 285 23.50 -14.73 19.21
N GLN A 286 23.82 -15.52 18.18
CA GLN A 286 23.06 -16.72 17.85
C GLN A 286 23.14 -17.75 18.97
N ASN A 287 24.35 -17.99 19.50
CA ASN A 287 24.55 -18.93 20.60
C ASN A 287 23.87 -18.45 21.89
N MET A 288 23.95 -17.16 22.19
CA MET A 288 23.29 -16.58 23.38
C MET A 288 21.76 -16.69 23.30
N LEU A 289 21.18 -16.55 22.11
CA LEU A 289 19.74 -16.51 21.93
C LEU A 289 19.12 -17.83 21.46
N ALA A 290 19.92 -18.87 21.18
CA ALA A 290 19.41 -20.16 20.68
C ALA A 290 18.37 -20.79 21.62
N GLU A 291 18.64 -20.81 22.93
CA GLU A 291 17.71 -21.36 23.92
C GLU A 291 16.45 -20.49 24.09
N GLU A 292 16.59 -19.16 23.95
CA GLU A 292 15.45 -18.23 23.99
C GLU A 292 14.58 -18.35 22.73
N LEU A 293 15.20 -18.53 21.56
CA LEU A 293 14.51 -18.78 20.28
C LEU A 293 13.76 -20.11 20.31
N LYS A 294 14.39 -21.16 20.84
CA LYS A 294 13.75 -22.47 21.04
C LYS A 294 12.53 -22.35 21.97
N ARG A 295 12.65 -21.63 23.08
CA ARG A 295 11.51 -21.35 23.97
C ARG A 295 10.39 -20.56 23.27
N ALA A 296 10.74 -19.59 22.44
CA ALA A 296 9.76 -18.85 21.64
C ALA A 296 9.05 -19.73 20.59
N GLU A 297 9.77 -20.69 19.99
CA GLU A 297 9.21 -21.68 19.07
C GLU A 297 8.24 -22.64 19.78
N GLU A 298 8.62 -23.13 20.96
CA GLU A 298 7.76 -23.95 21.80
C GLU A 298 6.47 -23.20 22.18
N GLU A 299 6.58 -21.92 22.55
CA GLU A 299 5.42 -21.07 22.81
C GLU A 299 4.53 -20.90 21.56
N LEU A 300 5.12 -20.64 20.39
CA LEU A 300 4.38 -20.54 19.13
C LEU A 300 3.64 -21.85 18.79
N ASN A 301 4.29 -22.99 19.03
CA ASN A 301 3.69 -24.31 18.84
C ASN A 301 2.56 -24.57 19.84
N ASN A 302 2.72 -24.18 21.10
CA ASN A 302 1.67 -24.29 22.11
C ASN A 302 0.44 -23.47 21.75
N TRP A 303 0.62 -22.29 21.14
CA TRP A 303 -0.49 -21.49 20.63
C TRP A 303 -1.24 -22.17 19.49
N SER A 304 -0.54 -22.90 18.61
CA SER A 304 -1.17 -23.61 17.49
C SER A 304 -2.17 -24.69 17.95
N ILE A 305 -1.95 -25.27 19.14
CA ILE A 305 -2.84 -26.26 19.76
C ILE A 305 -4.18 -25.61 20.16
N PHE A 306 -4.14 -24.34 20.57
CA PHE A 306 -5.33 -23.56 20.93
C PHE A 306 -5.83 -22.65 19.79
N GLY A 307 -5.34 -22.88 18.57
CA GLY A 307 -5.85 -22.20 17.38
C GLY A 307 -7.38 -22.30 17.30
N PRO A 308 -8.04 -21.34 16.64
CA PRO A 308 -9.51 -21.25 16.58
C PRO A 308 -10.07 -22.63 16.32
N SER A 309 -10.97 -23.08 17.22
CA SER A 309 -11.49 -24.43 17.18
C SER A 309 -11.93 -24.73 15.74
N LYS A 310 -11.58 -25.90 15.22
CA LYS A 310 -11.94 -26.33 13.86
C LYS A 310 -13.44 -26.24 13.55
N SER A 311 -14.29 -25.96 14.56
CA SER A 311 -15.73 -25.78 14.48
C SER A 311 -16.21 -24.47 13.86
N GLU A 312 -15.38 -23.43 13.74
CA GLU A 312 -15.79 -22.15 13.14
C GLU A 312 -14.85 -21.72 12.01
N LYS A 313 -14.73 -22.56 10.98
CA LYS A 313 -14.32 -22.02 9.69
C LYS A 313 -15.51 -21.25 9.12
N PRO A 314 -15.47 -19.92 8.94
CA PRO A 314 -16.41 -19.26 8.06
C PRO A 314 -16.35 -19.99 6.73
N SER A 315 -17.52 -20.42 6.26
CA SER A 315 -17.68 -21.43 5.22
C SER A 315 -17.17 -20.95 3.84
N HIS A 316 -15.85 -20.85 3.68
CA HIS A 316 -15.21 -20.70 2.37
C HIS A 316 -15.37 -21.96 1.51
N SER A 317 -15.67 -23.12 2.11
CA SER A 317 -16.03 -24.33 1.35
C SER A 317 -17.40 -24.20 0.66
N ARG A 318 -18.42 -23.57 1.28
CA ARG A 318 -19.67 -23.27 0.54
C ARG A 318 -19.43 -22.30 -0.61
N ASN A 319 -18.61 -21.26 -0.43
CA ASN A 319 -18.35 -20.33 -1.54
C ASN A 319 -17.55 -20.99 -2.67
N ARG A 320 -16.55 -21.84 -2.36
CA ARG A 320 -15.84 -22.62 -3.38
C ARG A 320 -16.72 -23.66 -4.07
N MET A 321 -17.58 -24.35 -3.33
CA MET A 321 -18.50 -25.35 -3.89
C MET A 321 -19.61 -24.69 -4.70
N VAL A 322 -20.12 -23.53 -4.28
CA VAL A 322 -21.07 -22.71 -5.06
C VAL A 322 -20.40 -22.17 -6.32
N MET A 323 -19.15 -21.73 -6.26
CA MET A 323 -18.43 -21.25 -7.45
C MET A 323 -18.09 -22.40 -8.42
N LEU A 324 -17.72 -23.58 -7.91
CA LEU A 324 -17.51 -24.77 -8.74
C LEU A 324 -18.81 -25.30 -9.34
N LEU A 325 -19.92 -25.26 -8.59
CA LEU A 325 -21.25 -25.57 -9.11
C LEU A 325 -21.69 -24.55 -10.15
N ALA A 326 -21.43 -23.24 -9.95
CA ALA A 326 -21.74 -22.19 -10.91
C ALA A 326 -20.90 -22.31 -12.19
N MET A 327 -19.60 -22.64 -12.08
CA MET A 327 -18.77 -22.90 -13.26
C MET A 327 -19.19 -24.18 -13.98
N GLY A 328 -19.60 -25.21 -13.23
CA GLY A 328 -20.18 -26.43 -13.78
C GLY A 328 -21.48 -26.17 -14.54
N THR A 329 -22.40 -25.39 -13.97
CA THR A 329 -23.69 -25.06 -14.61
C THR A 329 -23.52 -24.18 -15.84
N VAL A 330 -22.59 -23.23 -15.84
CA VAL A 330 -22.26 -22.42 -17.02
C VAL A 330 -21.66 -23.30 -18.13
N SER A 331 -20.77 -24.24 -17.78
CA SER A 331 -20.15 -25.16 -18.75
C SER A 331 -21.19 -26.10 -19.38
N VAL A 332 -22.08 -26.68 -18.58
CA VAL A 332 -23.19 -27.51 -19.07
C VAL A 332 -24.17 -26.67 -19.90
N GLY A 333 -24.48 -25.44 -19.46
CA GLY A 333 -25.33 -24.51 -20.19
C GLY A 333 -24.79 -24.16 -21.58
N LEU A 334 -23.48 -23.91 -21.70
CA LEU A 334 -22.83 -23.65 -22.98
C LEU A 334 -22.84 -24.86 -23.92
N VAL A 335 -22.65 -26.07 -23.39
CA VAL A 335 -22.72 -27.32 -24.18
C VAL A 335 -24.15 -27.56 -24.68
N VAL A 336 -25.16 -27.38 -23.82
CA VAL A 336 -26.58 -27.54 -24.19
C VAL A 336 -27.00 -26.47 -25.18
N ALA A 337 -26.60 -25.21 -24.99
CA ALA A 337 -26.87 -24.13 -25.95
C ALA A 337 -26.21 -24.40 -27.30
N GLY A 338 -24.95 -24.85 -27.32
CA GLY A 338 -24.27 -25.26 -28.55
C GLY A 338 -24.97 -26.40 -29.27
N ALA A 339 -25.43 -27.42 -28.54
CA ALA A 339 -26.19 -28.54 -29.10
C ALA A 339 -27.57 -28.10 -29.63
N ALA A 340 -28.26 -27.20 -28.95
CA ALA A 340 -29.55 -26.66 -29.37
C ALA A 340 -29.43 -25.80 -30.63
N VAL A 341 -28.39 -24.96 -30.73
CA VAL A 341 -28.08 -24.19 -31.94
C VAL A 341 -27.74 -25.13 -33.10
N ALA A 342 -26.94 -26.17 -32.86
CA ALA A 342 -26.63 -27.17 -33.89
C ALA A 342 -27.88 -27.93 -34.37
N ALA A 343 -28.81 -28.25 -33.47
CA ALA A 343 -30.08 -28.89 -33.83
C ALA A 343 -31.02 -27.93 -34.59
N ALA A 344 -31.10 -26.67 -34.18
CA ALA A 344 -31.90 -25.65 -34.86
C ALA A 344 -31.38 -25.38 -36.27
N LEU A 345 -30.05 -25.31 -36.45
CA LEU A 345 -29.42 -25.14 -37.77
C LEU A 345 -29.73 -26.32 -38.71
N ARG A 346 -29.76 -27.56 -38.19
CA ARG A 346 -30.20 -28.73 -38.97
C ARG A 346 -31.69 -28.68 -39.33
N ALA A 347 -32.54 -28.21 -38.42
CA ALA A 347 -33.97 -28.09 -38.67
C ALA A 347 -34.29 -27.00 -39.70
N THR A 348 -33.48 -25.94 -39.80
CA THR A 348 -33.64 -24.89 -40.81
C THR A 348 -33.16 -25.30 -42.21
N GLU A 349 -32.32 -26.34 -42.33
CA GLU A 349 -31.98 -26.91 -43.65
C GLU A 349 -33.11 -27.75 -44.26
N GLU A 350 -34.07 -28.26 -43.45
CA GLU A 350 -35.13 -29.16 -43.92
C GLU A 350 -36.45 -28.47 -44.30
N ASN A 351 -36.63 -27.17 -44.05
CA ASN A 351 -37.87 -26.47 -44.37
C ASN A 351 -37.58 -25.10 -45.01
N TRP A 352 -37.35 -25.11 -46.32
CA TRP A 352 -37.44 -23.91 -47.16
C TRP A 352 -38.75 -23.95 -47.95
N PRO A 353 -39.77 -23.16 -47.59
CA PRO A 353 -40.94 -22.97 -48.45
C PRO A 353 -40.61 -21.98 -49.57
N GLU A 354 -41.06 -22.33 -50.77
CA GLU A 354 -41.02 -21.45 -51.93
C GLU A 354 -41.93 -20.22 -51.75
N ASP A 355 -41.29 -19.08 -51.98
CA ASP A 355 -41.77 -17.77 -52.43
C ASP A 355 -43.26 -17.61 -52.79
N GLU A 356 -43.99 -16.73 -52.09
CA GLU A 356 -45.11 -15.98 -52.67
C GLU A 356 -45.08 -14.50 -52.22
N GLY A 357 -45.22 -13.63 -53.23
CA GLY A 357 -44.98 -12.19 -53.18
C GLY A 357 -46.06 -11.31 -52.53
N PRO A 358 -45.90 -9.98 -52.60
CA PRO A 358 -46.50 -9.06 -51.64
C PRO A 358 -47.88 -8.56 -52.08
N THR A 359 -48.84 -8.57 -51.16
CA THR A 359 -50.13 -7.88 -51.34
C THR A 359 -50.18 -6.62 -50.49
N THR A 360 -50.17 -5.47 -51.17
CA THR A 360 -50.40 -4.14 -50.62
C THR A 360 -51.87 -3.97 -50.23
N THR A 361 -52.17 -3.43 -49.05
CA THR A 361 -53.48 -2.77 -48.82
C THR A 361 -53.37 -1.62 -47.83
N LEU A 362 -53.56 -0.41 -48.36
CA LEU A 362 -53.87 0.84 -47.65
C LEU A 362 -55.20 0.73 -46.90
N ARG A 363 -55.30 1.32 -45.70
CA ARG A 363 -56.51 2.03 -45.27
C ARG A 363 -56.26 3.12 -44.22
N PHE A 364 -56.86 4.27 -44.51
CA PHE A 364 -56.98 5.49 -43.73
C PHE A 364 -57.89 5.33 -42.51
N GLY A 365 -57.64 6.15 -41.48
CA GLY A 365 -58.56 6.42 -40.37
C GLY A 365 -58.17 7.72 -39.63
N THR A 366 -59.05 8.72 -39.73
CA THR A 366 -58.90 10.13 -39.36
C THR A 366 -59.54 10.52 -38.02
N GLN A 367 -59.18 11.73 -37.53
CA GLN A 367 -59.85 12.63 -36.56
C GLN A 367 -59.43 12.48 -35.08
N GLY A 368 -59.18 13.54 -34.30
CA GLY A 368 -59.23 14.99 -34.55
C GLY A 368 -59.01 15.84 -33.28
N PHE A 369 -58.65 17.12 -33.51
CA PHE A 369 -58.80 18.34 -32.71
C PHE A 369 -57.99 18.62 -31.42
N GLY A 370 -57.22 19.72 -31.48
CA GLY A 370 -56.83 20.56 -30.34
C GLY A 370 -55.43 21.21 -30.47
N GLN A 371 -55.33 22.46 -30.97
CA GLN A 371 -54.11 23.28 -30.98
C GLN A 371 -54.51 24.78 -30.83
N PRO A 372 -53.61 25.72 -30.46
CA PRO A 372 -52.52 25.67 -29.49
C PRO A 372 -52.26 27.04 -28.76
N SER A 373 -51.22 27.09 -27.92
CA SER A 373 -50.34 28.27 -27.79
C SER A 373 -48.87 27.82 -27.67
N PRO A 374 -47.90 28.63 -28.10
CA PRO A 374 -46.75 28.14 -28.86
C PRO A 374 -45.55 27.75 -27.99
N GLN A 375 -44.97 26.60 -28.28
CA GLN A 375 -43.61 26.25 -27.88
C GLN A 375 -42.63 26.50 -29.05
N PRO A 376 -41.38 26.87 -28.77
CA PRO A 376 -40.33 27.05 -29.78
C PRO A 376 -40.04 25.73 -30.53
N PRO A 377 -39.61 25.82 -31.79
CA PRO A 377 -39.51 24.66 -32.69
C PRO A 377 -38.44 23.66 -32.20
N PRO A 378 -38.74 22.36 -32.16
CA PRO A 378 -37.72 21.34 -31.98
C PRO A 378 -36.82 21.24 -33.22
N PRO A 379 -35.54 20.85 -33.05
CA PRO A 379 -34.60 20.67 -34.14
C PRO A 379 -35.07 19.60 -35.15
N PRO A 380 -34.65 19.70 -36.43
CA PRO A 380 -35.10 18.81 -37.49
C PRO A 380 -34.73 17.35 -37.21
N PRO A 381 -35.61 16.39 -37.54
CA PRO A 381 -35.31 14.98 -37.38
C PRO A 381 -34.16 14.56 -38.31
N PRO A 382 -33.29 13.64 -37.87
CA PRO A 382 -32.25 13.07 -38.72
C PRO A 382 -32.87 12.29 -39.88
N PRO A 383 -32.19 12.21 -41.04
CA PRO A 383 -32.68 11.51 -42.21
C PRO A 383 -32.91 10.01 -41.91
N PRO A 384 -33.87 9.36 -42.59
CA PRO A 384 -34.16 7.95 -42.39
C PRO A 384 -32.91 7.12 -42.70
N ALA A 385 -32.50 6.32 -41.73
CA ALA A 385 -31.41 5.37 -41.87
C ALA A 385 -31.72 4.44 -43.06
N GLN A 386 -30.80 4.41 -44.03
CA GLN A 386 -30.84 3.43 -45.10
C GLN A 386 -30.70 2.04 -44.48
N LEU A 387 -31.67 1.18 -44.80
CA LEU A 387 -31.66 -0.22 -44.40
C LEU A 387 -30.55 -0.91 -45.21
N GLU A 388 -29.35 -0.98 -44.65
CA GLU A 388 -28.26 -1.78 -45.23
C GLU A 388 -28.66 -3.26 -45.19
N SER A 389 -28.66 -3.86 -46.38
CA SER A 389 -28.83 -5.30 -46.60
C SER A 389 -27.88 -6.12 -45.71
N PRO A 390 -28.33 -7.23 -45.10
CA PRO A 390 -27.51 -8.00 -44.19
C PRO A 390 -26.27 -8.53 -44.90
N ALA A 391 -25.11 -8.22 -44.31
CA ALA A 391 -23.82 -8.75 -44.72
C ALA A 391 -23.85 -10.30 -44.72
N PRO A 392 -23.09 -10.95 -45.63
CA PRO A 392 -23.08 -12.41 -45.73
C PRO A 392 -22.74 -13.03 -44.38
N SER A 393 -23.59 -13.97 -43.95
CA SER A 393 -23.42 -14.73 -42.71
C SER A 393 -22.02 -15.32 -42.68
N MET A 394 -21.28 -14.99 -41.62
CA MET A 394 -19.95 -15.52 -41.40
C MET A 394 -20.03 -17.05 -41.40
N ASP A 395 -19.33 -17.68 -42.35
CA ASP A 395 -19.31 -19.13 -42.53
C ASP A 395 -19.06 -19.81 -41.19
N THR A 396 -19.89 -20.78 -40.81
CA THR A 396 -19.78 -21.50 -39.54
C THR A 396 -18.39 -22.14 -39.37
N ALA A 397 -17.75 -22.51 -40.48
CA ALA A 397 -16.37 -22.95 -40.51
C ALA A 397 -15.37 -21.87 -40.07
N LEU A 398 -15.60 -20.61 -40.45
CA LEU A 398 -14.77 -19.47 -40.08
C LEU A 398 -14.91 -19.16 -38.58
N LEU A 399 -16.12 -19.26 -38.02
CA LEU A 399 -16.38 -19.04 -36.59
C LEU A 399 -15.70 -20.12 -35.73
N VAL A 400 -15.81 -21.40 -36.10
CA VAL A 400 -15.14 -22.50 -35.39
C VAL A 400 -13.62 -22.36 -35.45
N THR A 401 -13.09 -21.91 -36.58
CA THR A 401 -11.65 -21.64 -36.75
C THR A 401 -11.19 -20.49 -35.86
N LEU A 402 -11.95 -19.39 -35.80
CA LEU A 402 -11.67 -18.24 -34.92
C LEU A 402 -11.66 -18.62 -33.44
N ILE A 403 -12.65 -19.41 -32.99
CA ILE A 403 -12.73 -19.87 -31.59
C ILE A 403 -11.51 -20.76 -31.25
N SER A 404 -11.12 -21.64 -32.17
CA SER A 404 -9.97 -22.53 -31.99
C SER A 404 -8.65 -21.77 -31.94
N LEU A 405 -8.48 -20.72 -32.76
CA LEU A 405 -7.31 -19.84 -32.74
C LEU A 405 -7.22 -19.00 -31.46
N LEU A 406 -8.35 -18.51 -30.93
CA LEU A 406 -8.39 -17.79 -29.65
C LEU A 406 -7.99 -18.70 -28.49
N PHE A 407 -8.43 -19.96 -28.49
CA PHE A 407 -8.07 -20.92 -27.46
C PHE A 407 -6.57 -21.27 -27.50
N LEU A 408 -6.03 -21.51 -28.70
CA LEU A 408 -4.61 -21.80 -28.89
C LEU A 408 -3.73 -20.59 -28.51
N GLY A 409 -4.15 -19.37 -28.88
CA GLY A 409 -3.47 -18.13 -28.52
C GLY A 409 -3.40 -17.90 -27.00
N SER A 410 -4.48 -18.21 -26.28
CA SER A 410 -4.50 -18.13 -24.82
C SER A 410 -3.47 -19.07 -24.17
N VAL A 411 -3.40 -20.33 -24.64
CA VAL A 411 -2.43 -21.32 -24.14
C VAL A 411 -0.98 -20.88 -24.42
N CYS A 412 -0.72 -20.38 -25.63
CA CYS A 412 0.62 -19.89 -26.00
C CYS A 412 1.06 -18.69 -25.15
N LEU A 413 0.17 -17.73 -24.87
CA LEU A 413 0.46 -16.59 -24.00
C LEU A 413 0.77 -17.00 -22.56
N SER A 414 0.02 -17.97 -22.01
CA SER A 414 0.30 -18.51 -20.68
C SER A 414 1.68 -19.20 -20.61
N LEU A 415 2.05 -19.97 -21.64
CA LEU A 415 3.37 -20.62 -21.69
C LEU A 415 4.52 -19.62 -21.83
N LEU A 416 4.34 -18.56 -22.63
CA LEU A 416 5.32 -17.48 -22.76
C LEU A 416 5.51 -16.72 -21.44
N GLY A 417 4.43 -16.48 -20.68
CA GLY A 417 4.51 -15.91 -19.34
C GLY A 417 5.32 -16.76 -18.36
N ILE A 418 5.13 -18.08 -18.38
CA ILE A 418 5.89 -19.02 -17.55
C ILE A 418 7.38 -19.02 -17.93
N LEU A 419 7.70 -18.94 -19.23
CA LEU A 419 9.09 -18.89 -19.70
C LEU A 419 9.77 -17.56 -19.39
N ALA A 420 9.06 -16.43 -19.48
CA ALA A 420 9.57 -15.12 -19.09
C ALA A 420 9.90 -15.07 -17.58
N LEU A 421 9.02 -15.60 -16.74
CA LEU A 421 9.25 -15.71 -15.29
C LEU A 421 10.46 -16.58 -14.93
N ARG A 422 10.78 -17.60 -15.75
CA ARG A 422 12.00 -18.40 -15.58
C ARG A 422 13.27 -17.69 -16.04
N ARG A 423 13.19 -16.78 -17.02
CA ARG A 423 14.34 -16.07 -17.59
C ARG A 423 14.75 -14.83 -16.79
N CYS A 424 13.86 -14.27 -15.98
CA CYS A 424 14.16 -13.17 -15.05
C CYS A 424 15.02 -13.58 -13.83
N ARG A 425 15.43 -14.85 -13.72
CA ARG A 425 16.50 -15.30 -12.80
C ARG A 425 17.84 -15.35 -13.52
N ALA A 426 18.39 -14.20 -13.88
CA ALA A 426 19.79 -14.09 -14.29
C ALA A 426 20.64 -13.60 -13.09
N PRO A 427 21.88 -14.12 -12.90
CA PRO A 427 22.74 -13.71 -11.80
C PRO A 427 23.30 -12.30 -12.03
N ALA A 428 23.35 -11.51 -10.95
CA ALA A 428 24.00 -10.20 -10.92
C ALA A 428 25.51 -10.29 -11.21
N ALA A 429 26.07 -9.17 -11.68
CA ALA A 429 27.44 -9.07 -12.19
C ALA A 429 28.53 -9.47 -11.16
N PRO A 430 29.65 -10.10 -11.60
CA PRO A 430 30.68 -10.64 -10.71
C PRO A 430 31.46 -9.62 -9.86
N ALA A 431 31.46 -8.34 -10.26
CA ALA A 431 32.19 -7.29 -9.55
C ALA A 431 31.53 -6.92 -8.22
N LEU A 432 30.19 -7.04 -8.12
CA LEU A 432 29.42 -6.77 -6.91
C LEU A 432 29.71 -7.79 -5.79
N ARG A 433 30.01 -9.05 -6.14
CA ARG A 433 30.32 -10.10 -5.14
C ARG A 433 31.60 -9.80 -4.35
N ARG A 434 32.68 -9.35 -5.00
CA ARG A 434 33.97 -9.21 -4.30
C ARG A 434 34.02 -8.07 -3.28
N ALA A 435 33.25 -7.00 -3.46
CA ALA A 435 33.19 -5.90 -2.50
C ALA A 435 32.17 -6.14 -1.37
N MET A 436 31.23 -7.08 -1.56
CA MET A 436 30.13 -7.31 -0.62
C MET A 436 30.27 -8.63 0.17
N ASP A 437 31.10 -9.58 -0.22
CA ASP A 437 31.07 -10.92 0.39
C ASP A 437 31.78 -11.04 1.76
N ASP A 438 32.31 -9.95 2.35
CA ASP A 438 32.84 -9.95 3.73
C ASP A 438 31.95 -9.15 4.71
N PRO A 439 31.05 -9.82 5.45
CA PRO A 439 30.22 -9.20 6.49
C PRO A 439 31.04 -8.53 7.60
N GLN A 440 32.26 -8.99 7.86
CA GLN A 440 33.11 -8.52 8.95
C GLN A 440 33.67 -7.14 8.61
N GLN A 441 34.16 -6.92 7.39
CA GLN A 441 34.55 -5.59 6.90
C GLN A 441 33.37 -4.61 6.90
N ARG A 442 32.18 -5.06 6.49
CA ARG A 442 30.98 -4.20 6.46
C ARG A 442 30.54 -3.71 7.85
N SER A 443 30.79 -4.50 8.88
CA SER A 443 30.47 -4.14 10.27
C SER A 443 31.44 -3.13 10.88
N GLN A 444 32.66 -3.02 10.35
CA GLN A 444 33.71 -2.13 10.85
C GLN A 444 33.69 -0.73 10.23
N LEU A 445 33.06 -0.58 9.06
CA LEU A 445 32.89 0.73 8.44
C LEU A 445 32.00 1.61 9.31
N ASP A 446 32.47 2.82 9.59
CA ASP A 446 31.62 3.82 10.22
C ASP A 446 30.51 4.26 9.25
N TRP A 447 29.56 5.02 9.78
CA TRP A 447 28.37 5.39 9.02
C TRP A 447 28.67 6.34 7.84
N GLU A 448 29.69 7.20 7.95
CA GLU A 448 30.13 8.12 6.88
C GLU A 448 30.79 7.34 5.73
N GLU A 449 31.56 6.29 6.04
CA GLU A 449 32.20 5.43 5.04
C GLU A 449 31.16 4.63 4.25
N LYS A 450 30.12 4.11 4.92
CA LYS A 450 28.98 3.46 4.26
C LYS A 450 28.23 4.42 3.34
N LEU A 451 28.09 5.68 3.75
CA LEU A 451 27.46 6.73 2.97
C LEU A 451 28.30 7.10 1.74
N GLN A 452 29.62 7.18 1.87
CA GLN A 452 30.51 7.49 0.75
C GLN A 452 30.52 6.37 -0.28
N LEU A 453 30.58 5.10 0.16
CA LEU A 453 30.44 3.93 -0.72
C LEU A 453 29.12 3.96 -1.50
N ALA A 454 28.02 4.31 -0.84
CA ALA A 454 26.74 4.44 -1.53
C ALA A 454 26.77 5.57 -2.57
N LYS A 455 27.33 6.74 -2.24
CA LYS A 455 27.46 7.88 -3.17
C LYS A 455 28.32 7.55 -4.39
N ASP A 456 29.44 6.86 -4.19
CA ASP A 456 30.36 6.50 -5.27
C ASP A 456 29.74 5.50 -6.25
N CYS A 457 28.85 4.62 -5.77
CA CYS A 457 28.08 3.71 -6.62
C CYS A 457 27.03 4.40 -7.51
N PHE A 458 26.61 5.62 -7.19
CA PHE A 458 25.64 6.37 -8.00
C PHE A 458 26.29 7.37 -8.97
N CYS A 459 27.61 7.52 -8.93
CA CYS A 459 28.33 8.51 -9.75
C CYS A 459 28.90 7.96 -11.08
N GLU A 460 28.84 6.65 -11.34
CA GLU A 460 29.27 6.08 -12.62
C GLU A 460 28.10 5.91 -13.62
N ASP A 461 27.53 7.03 -14.05
CA ASP A 461 26.93 7.15 -15.39
C ASP A 461 27.87 8.05 -16.23
N THR A 462 29.02 7.49 -16.63
CA THR A 462 29.82 8.09 -17.70
C THR A 462 29.08 7.86 -19.03
N LEU A 463 28.28 8.86 -19.42
CA LEU A 463 27.85 9.02 -20.81
C LEU A 463 29.09 8.98 -21.73
N PRO A 464 29.09 8.18 -22.81
CA PRO A 464 30.20 8.15 -23.74
C PRO A 464 30.29 9.52 -24.42
N THR A 465 31.41 10.21 -24.22
CA THR A 465 31.76 11.42 -24.95
C THR A 465 31.89 11.10 -26.43
N LEU A 466 30.99 11.66 -27.24
CA LEU A 466 31.11 11.66 -28.70
C LEU A 466 32.32 12.51 -29.13
N PRO A 467 33.07 12.12 -30.17
CA PRO A 467 34.24 12.86 -30.61
C PRO A 467 33.83 14.16 -31.30
N ASN A 468 34.42 15.26 -30.84
CA ASN A 468 34.31 16.60 -31.44
C ASN A 468 34.78 16.59 -32.92
N SER A 469 33.83 16.71 -33.85
CA SER A 469 34.12 17.18 -35.21
C SER A 469 34.06 18.70 -35.27
N LYS A 470 35.16 19.28 -35.73
CA LYS A 470 35.39 20.70 -36.07
C LYS A 470 34.19 21.34 -36.79
N LEU A 471 33.79 22.53 -36.36
CA LEU A 471 33.14 23.53 -37.21
C LEU A 471 33.67 24.92 -36.83
N SER A 472 34.49 25.44 -37.72
CA SER A 472 34.94 26.83 -37.77
C SER A 472 33.81 27.74 -38.26
N LEU A 473 33.60 28.84 -37.57
CA LEU A 473 33.23 30.15 -38.13
C LEU A 473 33.96 31.22 -37.33
#